data_AF-A0A8J7N4G9-F1
#
_entry.id   AF-A0A8J7N4G9-F1
#
_cell.length_a   1.000
_cell.length_b   1.000
_cell.length_c   1.000
_cell.angle_alpha   90.00
_cell.angle_beta   90.00
_cell.angle_gamma   90.00
#
_symmetry.space_group_name_H-M   'P 1'
#
loop_
_entity.id
_entity.type
_entity.pdbx_description
1 polymer ?
#
loop_
_entity_poly.entity_id
_entity_poly.type
_entity_poly.pdbx_seq_one_letter_code
_entity_poly.pdbx_strand_id
1 'polypeptide(L)'
;LDLGIDWGDVDLVIQVGAPKNVKRLVQRIGRANHRYNAPSKARLVPANRFEVVECVAALEAVRDHDLDGDPRGPGPRDVLCQHILIAACAGPFDADALYAEVTSAGPYAGLNRAGFDACLDFCATGGYALRAYDRWQRLQRRADGLWQLREPRAARQIRMNIGTIQDTETLKVRFRGRGGAPLGEVEEDFAATLTQGDTFLIGGEVVRYEGLRDLVVEVSRAPGKTPRIAAYMGTKFATSTRLSARILRMFDQDDWPDLPDHTRVWLQLQRKVSHLPRGDRLLVESFPHDGRAHTCVYGFAGRNAMQTLGLLVTGRMEAMGLHPLGFVASDYAVLIWGLDPVTDPAPLFQGDNLREGFETWLTGNAVMKRTFRAVAHVSGLLDRRSAGARKSGRQATFSSDILYDTLVKYDPGHLLLQITREEALKGLVDFGRIEEMIARTRGRIDHVVTDRLTPLAAPLLLEPSRVPVAGRAKERLLAEAAARLSAVACLRD
;
A
#
# COMPACT_ATOMS: atom_id res chain seq x y z
N LEU A 1 -8.77 -16.57 12.02
CA LEU A 1 -10.00 -17.39 12.14
C LEU A 1 -11.22 -16.60 11.66
N ASP A 2 -11.07 -15.74 10.65
CA ASP A 2 -12.13 -14.78 10.28
C ASP A 2 -13.26 -15.42 9.45
N LEU A 3 -13.00 -16.54 8.76
CA LEU A 3 -13.93 -17.20 7.83
C LEU A 3 -14.18 -18.67 8.19
N GLY A 4 -15.45 -19.09 8.12
CA GLY A 4 -15.91 -20.47 7.95
C GLY A 4 -15.75 -21.48 9.09
N ILE A 5 -15.08 -21.14 10.21
CA ILE A 5 -14.86 -22.13 11.28
C ILE A 5 -15.91 -21.99 12.37
N ASP A 6 -16.64 -23.06 12.63
CA ASP A 6 -17.63 -23.18 13.71
C ASP A 6 -16.96 -23.84 14.92
N TRP A 7 -16.76 -23.06 15.98
CA TRP A 7 -16.31 -23.57 17.28
C TRP A 7 -17.49 -23.44 18.25
N GLY A 8 -18.19 -24.55 18.49
CA GLY A 8 -19.48 -24.57 19.17
C GLY A 8 -19.50 -24.03 20.61
N ASP A 9 -18.34 -23.91 21.25
CA ASP A 9 -18.17 -23.46 22.63
C ASP A 9 -17.56 -22.05 22.77
N VAL A 10 -17.38 -21.32 21.67
CA VAL A 10 -16.97 -19.91 21.75
C VAL A 10 -18.20 -19.07 22.11
N ASP A 11 -18.21 -18.47 23.30
CA ASP A 11 -19.32 -17.68 23.83
C ASP A 11 -19.06 -16.16 23.79
N LEU A 12 -17.81 -15.75 23.57
CA LEU A 12 -17.36 -14.37 23.52
C LEU A 12 -16.19 -14.19 22.53
N VAL A 13 -16.26 -13.13 21.73
CA VAL A 13 -15.15 -12.65 20.90
C VAL A 13 -14.57 -11.37 21.49
N ILE A 14 -13.25 -11.33 21.68
CA ILE A 14 -12.53 -10.12 22.10
C ILE A 14 -11.79 -9.56 20.88
N GLN A 15 -12.23 -8.39 20.42
CA GLN A 15 -11.62 -7.65 19.33
C GLN A 15 -10.63 -6.64 19.92
N VAL A 16 -9.33 -6.95 19.83
CA VAL A 16 -8.27 -6.02 20.25
C VAL A 16 -7.93 -5.08 19.10
N GLY A 17 -7.86 -3.79 19.42
CA GLY A 17 -7.70 -2.72 18.45
C GLY A 17 -8.95 -2.50 17.58
N ALA A 18 -8.93 -1.42 16.82
CA ALA A 18 -10.08 -1.08 16.00
C ALA A 18 -10.30 -2.06 14.82
N PRO A 19 -11.55 -2.29 14.41
CA PRO A 19 -11.90 -3.33 13.45
C PRO A 19 -11.49 -3.02 12.00
N LYS A 20 -11.28 -1.75 11.64
CA LYS A 20 -11.00 -1.22 10.28
C LYS A 20 -12.09 -1.46 9.25
N ASN A 21 -12.88 -2.51 9.39
CA ASN A 21 -13.97 -2.90 8.51
C ASN A 21 -15.13 -3.55 9.30
N VAL A 22 -16.33 -3.01 9.15
CA VAL A 22 -17.61 -3.41 9.74
C VAL A 22 -18.00 -4.82 9.32
N LYS A 23 -17.85 -5.20 8.04
CA LYS A 23 -18.21 -6.55 7.57
C LYS A 23 -17.35 -7.62 8.24
N ARG A 24 -16.05 -7.36 8.41
CA ARG A 24 -15.15 -8.27 9.15
C ARG A 24 -15.47 -8.31 10.63
N LEU A 25 -15.83 -7.17 11.23
CA LEU A 25 -16.30 -7.13 12.61
C LEU A 25 -17.52 -8.05 12.78
N VAL A 26 -18.53 -7.93 11.92
CA VAL A 26 -19.72 -8.81 11.96
C VAL A 26 -19.34 -10.28 11.80
N GLN A 27 -18.46 -10.61 10.84
CA GLN A 27 -17.98 -11.99 10.64
C GLN A 27 -17.26 -12.55 11.87
N ARG A 28 -16.46 -11.73 12.57
CA ARG A 28 -15.78 -12.11 13.81
C ARG A 28 -16.76 -12.26 14.96
N ILE A 29 -17.67 -11.31 15.15
CA ILE A 29 -18.70 -11.36 16.19
C ILE A 29 -19.53 -12.65 16.04
N GLY A 30 -19.89 -13.02 14.81
CA GLY A 30 -20.62 -14.25 14.51
C GLY A 30 -19.92 -15.55 14.91
N ARG A 31 -18.65 -15.51 15.35
CA ARG A 31 -17.96 -16.67 15.94
C ARG A 31 -18.40 -16.95 17.36
N ALA A 32 -18.86 -15.93 18.09
CA ALA A 32 -19.42 -16.11 19.42
C ALA A 32 -20.87 -16.56 19.31
N ASN A 33 -21.23 -17.59 20.08
CA ASN A 33 -22.56 -18.17 20.13
C ASN A 33 -23.11 -18.45 18.73
N HIS A 34 -22.34 -19.17 17.90
CA HIS A 34 -22.73 -19.53 16.53
C HIS A 34 -23.87 -20.58 16.52
N ARG A 35 -25.04 -20.18 17.04
CA ARG A 35 -26.25 -20.97 17.22
C ARG A 35 -27.45 -20.10 16.88
N TYR A 36 -28.46 -20.67 16.25
CA TYR A 36 -29.64 -19.94 15.76
C TYR A 36 -30.34 -19.10 16.84
N ASN A 37 -30.43 -19.62 18.07
CA ASN A 37 -31.17 -19.00 19.18
C ASN A 37 -30.28 -18.33 20.23
N ALA A 38 -29.05 -17.94 19.89
CA ALA A 38 -28.15 -17.31 20.85
C ALA A 38 -27.55 -16.02 20.27
N PRO A 39 -27.58 -14.89 21.01
CA PRO A 39 -26.97 -13.66 20.53
C PRO A 39 -25.45 -13.77 20.55
N SER A 40 -24.82 -13.40 19.44
CA SER A 40 -23.36 -13.26 19.39
C SER A 40 -22.89 -12.15 20.32
N LYS A 41 -21.83 -12.41 21.08
CA LYS A 41 -21.26 -11.45 22.04
C LYS A 41 -19.85 -11.07 21.63
N ALA A 42 -19.55 -9.77 21.70
CA ALA A 42 -18.18 -9.29 21.57
C ALA A 42 -17.85 -8.14 22.51
N ARG A 43 -16.55 -8.03 22.82
CA ARG A 43 -15.95 -6.89 23.51
C ARG A 43 -14.87 -6.30 22.63
N LEU A 44 -14.95 -4.99 22.39
CA LEU A 44 -13.94 -4.25 21.63
C LEU A 44 -13.01 -3.58 22.65
N VAL A 45 -11.71 -3.76 22.47
CA VAL A 45 -10.65 -3.25 23.35
C VAL A 45 -9.74 -2.33 22.51
N PRO A 46 -10.07 -1.02 22.42
CA PRO A 46 -9.26 -0.07 21.66
C PRO A 46 -7.90 0.16 22.31
N ALA A 47 -6.85 0.34 21.51
CA ALA A 47 -5.49 0.58 22.00
C ALA A 47 -5.16 2.07 22.20
N ASN A 48 -5.96 2.98 21.65
CA ASN A 48 -5.78 4.43 21.79
C ASN A 48 -7.12 5.18 21.64
N ARG A 49 -7.12 6.50 21.91
CA ARG A 49 -8.33 7.35 21.89
C ARG A 49 -9.01 7.42 20.51
N PHE A 50 -8.24 7.40 19.41
CA PHE A 50 -8.82 7.34 18.06
C PHE A 50 -9.57 6.04 17.83
N GLU A 51 -8.98 4.92 18.26
CA GLU A 51 -9.61 3.61 18.14
C GLU A 51 -10.89 3.48 18.98
N VAL A 52 -11.03 4.24 20.07
CA VAL A 52 -12.31 4.32 20.81
C VAL A 52 -13.41 4.86 19.89
N VAL A 53 -13.13 5.96 19.18
CA VAL A 53 -14.08 6.57 18.23
C VAL A 53 -14.38 5.59 17.09
N GLU A 54 -13.36 4.95 16.52
CA GLU A 54 -13.52 3.96 15.45
C GLU A 54 -14.35 2.75 15.88
N CYS A 55 -14.13 2.23 17.10
CA CYS A 55 -14.90 1.12 17.66
C CYS A 55 -16.38 1.48 17.86
N VAL A 56 -16.68 2.68 18.37
CA VAL A 56 -18.06 3.14 18.54
C VAL A 56 -18.72 3.33 17.18
N ALA A 57 -18.06 4.00 16.24
CA ALA A 57 -18.55 4.15 14.87
C ALA A 57 -18.85 2.79 14.21
N ALA A 58 -17.96 1.81 14.38
CA ALA A 58 -18.16 0.48 13.84
C ALA A 58 -19.35 -0.24 14.49
N LEU A 59 -19.54 -0.13 15.81
CA LEU A 59 -20.69 -0.72 16.50
C LEU A 59 -22.02 -0.10 16.05
N GLU A 60 -22.08 1.20 15.85
CA GLU A 60 -23.26 1.86 15.30
C GLU A 60 -23.53 1.40 13.86
N ALA A 61 -22.49 1.28 13.01
CA ALA A 61 -22.64 0.78 11.65
C ALA A 61 -23.18 -0.66 11.62
N VAL A 62 -22.76 -1.52 12.55
CA VAL A 62 -23.31 -2.88 12.72
C VAL A 62 -24.80 -2.82 13.09
N ARG A 63 -25.19 -1.95 14.02
CA ARG A 63 -26.60 -1.80 14.45
C ARG A 63 -27.50 -1.30 13.31
N ASP A 64 -26.98 -0.41 12.49
CA ASP A 64 -27.72 0.18 11.36
C ASP A 64 -27.68 -0.69 10.09
N HIS A 65 -27.06 -1.88 10.16
CA HIS A 65 -26.84 -2.76 9.00
C HIS A 65 -26.07 -2.11 7.84
N ASP A 66 -25.28 -1.07 8.12
CA ASP A 66 -24.42 -0.40 7.14
C ASP A 66 -23.08 -1.15 7.04
N LEU A 67 -23.05 -2.15 6.15
CA LEU A 67 -21.89 -2.99 5.93
C LEU A 67 -20.96 -2.43 4.86
N ASP A 68 -19.65 -2.53 5.11
CA ASP A 68 -18.64 -2.17 4.12
C ASP A 68 -18.70 -3.04 2.85
N GLY A 69 -18.48 -2.37 1.73
CA GLY A 69 -18.32 -3.00 0.43
C GLY A 69 -18.42 -1.96 -0.68
N ASP A 70 -17.35 -1.85 -1.46
CA ASP A 70 -17.38 -1.12 -2.71
C ASP A 70 -18.01 -2.00 -3.81
N PRO A 71 -18.68 -1.39 -4.82
CA PRO A 71 -19.06 -2.12 -6.02
C PRO A 71 -17.82 -2.82 -6.58
N ARG A 72 -17.96 -4.10 -6.95
CA ARG A 72 -16.87 -4.80 -7.63
C ARG A 72 -16.62 -4.09 -8.97
N GLY A 73 -15.43 -3.51 -9.12
CA GLY A 73 -14.99 -2.95 -10.38
C GLY A 73 -14.73 -4.02 -11.44
N PRO A 74 -14.28 -3.60 -12.64
CA PRO A 74 -13.88 -4.53 -13.69
C PRO A 74 -12.81 -5.51 -13.22
N GLY A 75 -12.92 -6.76 -13.70
CA GLY A 75 -11.98 -7.83 -13.41
C GLY A 75 -10.60 -7.52 -13.96
N PRO A 76 -9.53 -7.90 -13.23
CA PRO A 76 -8.16 -7.59 -13.66
C PRO A 76 -7.78 -8.45 -14.88
N ARG A 77 -7.05 -7.85 -15.82
CA ARG A 77 -6.75 -8.44 -17.13
C ARG A 77 -5.63 -9.49 -17.07
N ASP A 78 -4.75 -9.44 -16.08
CA ASP A 78 -3.75 -10.49 -15.83
C ASP A 78 -4.40 -11.82 -15.44
N VAL A 79 -5.48 -11.78 -14.66
CA VAL A 79 -6.30 -12.96 -14.33
C VAL A 79 -7.01 -13.50 -15.57
N LEU A 80 -7.47 -12.64 -16.48
CA LEU A 80 -7.99 -13.08 -17.77
C LEU A 80 -6.91 -13.79 -18.60
N CYS A 81 -5.70 -13.23 -18.68
CA CYS A 81 -4.57 -13.89 -19.34
C CYS A 81 -4.27 -15.27 -18.71
N GLN A 82 -4.29 -15.36 -17.38
CA GLN A 82 -4.13 -16.64 -16.67
C GLN A 82 -5.23 -17.63 -17.07
N HIS A 83 -6.49 -17.19 -17.09
CA HIS A 83 -7.64 -18.02 -17.43
C HIS A 83 -7.58 -18.54 -18.86
N ILE A 84 -7.18 -17.73 -19.84
CA ILE A 84 -6.99 -18.14 -21.24
C ILE A 84 -5.95 -19.27 -21.33
N LEU A 85 -4.84 -19.16 -20.61
CA LEU A 85 -3.82 -20.23 -20.57
C LEU A 85 -4.36 -21.50 -19.91
N ILE A 86 -5.17 -21.38 -18.86
CA ILE A 86 -5.81 -22.51 -18.17
C ILE A 86 -6.80 -23.22 -19.10
N ALA A 87 -7.60 -22.47 -19.88
CA ALA A 87 -8.49 -23.04 -20.88
C ALA A 87 -7.71 -23.87 -21.91
N ALA A 88 -6.60 -23.34 -22.42
CA ALA A 88 -5.69 -24.06 -23.32
C ALA A 88 -5.09 -25.33 -22.69
N CYS A 89 -4.90 -25.35 -21.36
CA CYS A 89 -4.44 -26.52 -20.62
C CYS A 89 -5.49 -27.61 -20.49
N ALA A 90 -6.78 -27.27 -20.59
CA ALA A 90 -7.89 -28.23 -20.57
C ALA A 90 -8.10 -28.86 -21.96
N GLY A 91 -7.86 -28.09 -23.02
CA GLY A 91 -7.91 -28.56 -24.39
C GLY A 91 -7.91 -27.40 -25.39
N PRO A 92 -8.00 -27.70 -26.70
CA PRO A 92 -8.20 -26.67 -27.72
C PRO A 92 -9.52 -25.93 -27.49
N PHE A 93 -9.53 -24.61 -27.69
CA PHE A 93 -10.70 -23.76 -27.46
C PHE A 93 -10.96 -22.82 -28.63
N ASP A 94 -12.23 -22.45 -28.82
CA ASP A 94 -12.64 -21.41 -29.75
C ASP A 94 -12.61 -20.04 -29.06
N ALA A 95 -12.06 -19.02 -29.74
CA ALA A 95 -11.86 -17.70 -29.14
C ALA A 95 -13.18 -16.96 -28.91
N ASP A 96 -14.17 -17.12 -29.80
CA ASP A 96 -15.46 -16.45 -29.71
C ASP A 96 -16.31 -17.08 -28.60
N ALA A 97 -16.27 -18.41 -28.49
CA ALA A 97 -16.91 -19.15 -27.41
C ALA A 97 -16.33 -18.77 -26.03
N LEU A 98 -15.00 -18.70 -25.91
CA LEU A 98 -14.35 -18.33 -24.65
C LEU A 98 -14.66 -16.87 -24.27
N TYR A 99 -14.72 -15.95 -25.23
CA TYR A 99 -15.11 -14.56 -24.99
C TYR A 99 -16.56 -14.46 -24.47
N ALA A 100 -17.49 -15.21 -25.07
CA ALA A 100 -18.89 -15.25 -24.63
C ALA A 100 -19.02 -15.82 -23.20
N GLU A 101 -18.24 -16.85 -22.86
CA GLU A 101 -18.20 -17.39 -21.50
C GLU A 101 -17.65 -16.37 -20.50
N VAL A 102 -16.50 -15.76 -20.80
CA VAL A 102 -15.84 -14.78 -19.91
C VAL A 102 -16.74 -13.58 -19.63
N THR A 103 -17.41 -13.04 -20.66
CA THR A 103 -18.29 -11.87 -20.51
C THR A 103 -19.58 -12.17 -19.75
N SER A 104 -19.93 -13.44 -19.52
CA SER A 104 -21.02 -13.83 -18.61
C SER A 104 -20.65 -13.63 -17.13
N ALA A 105 -19.36 -13.55 -16.79
CA ALA A 105 -18.91 -13.32 -15.43
C ALA A 105 -18.96 -11.82 -15.08
N GLY A 106 -19.60 -11.47 -13.95
CA GLY A 106 -19.82 -10.08 -13.53
C GLY A 106 -18.63 -9.12 -13.67
N PRO A 107 -17.41 -9.48 -13.20
CA PRO A 107 -16.23 -8.62 -13.36
C PRO A 107 -15.84 -8.31 -14.82
N TYR A 108 -16.17 -9.18 -15.77
CA TYR A 108 -15.82 -9.05 -17.18
C TYR A 108 -17.00 -8.71 -18.08
N ALA A 109 -18.18 -8.41 -17.52
CA ALA A 109 -19.38 -8.06 -18.28
C ALA A 109 -19.20 -6.82 -19.19
N GLY A 110 -18.30 -5.90 -18.81
CA GLY A 110 -17.93 -4.73 -19.61
C GLY A 110 -16.69 -4.93 -20.51
N LEU A 111 -16.11 -6.14 -20.58
CA LEU A 111 -14.95 -6.42 -21.41
C LEU A 111 -15.35 -6.35 -22.89
N ASN A 112 -14.72 -5.45 -23.65
CA ASN A 112 -14.93 -5.41 -25.09
C ASN A 112 -14.07 -6.45 -25.82
N ARG A 113 -14.46 -6.76 -27.07
CA ARG A 113 -13.77 -7.75 -27.89
C ARG A 113 -12.29 -7.45 -28.10
N ALA A 114 -11.94 -6.18 -28.37
CA ALA A 114 -10.56 -5.77 -28.56
C ALA A 114 -9.68 -6.02 -27.32
N GLY A 115 -10.24 -5.82 -26.12
CA GLY A 115 -9.56 -6.09 -24.86
C GLY A 115 -9.31 -7.58 -24.63
N PHE A 116 -10.28 -8.43 -24.99
CA PHE A 116 -10.09 -9.88 -24.98
C PHE A 116 -9.02 -10.32 -25.98
N ASP A 117 -9.10 -9.85 -27.23
CA ASP A 117 -8.15 -10.21 -28.28
C ASP A 117 -6.72 -9.77 -27.93
N ALA A 118 -6.54 -8.61 -27.29
CA ALA A 118 -5.24 -8.17 -26.79
C ALA A 118 -4.67 -9.12 -25.72
N CYS A 119 -5.53 -9.62 -24.82
CA CYS A 119 -5.12 -10.61 -23.82
C CYS A 119 -4.78 -11.95 -24.47
N LEU A 120 -5.57 -12.38 -25.46
CA LEU A 120 -5.31 -13.60 -26.22
C LEU A 120 -4.01 -13.53 -27.02
N ASP A 121 -3.73 -12.41 -27.70
CA ASP A 121 -2.48 -12.19 -28.43
C ASP A 121 -1.26 -12.21 -27.50
N PHE A 122 -1.37 -11.56 -26.34
CA PHE A 122 -0.35 -11.66 -25.30
C PHE A 122 -0.16 -13.10 -24.82
N CYS A 123 -1.25 -13.86 -24.61
CA CYS A 123 -1.15 -15.28 -24.25
C CYS A 123 -0.49 -16.09 -25.36
N ALA A 124 -0.76 -15.78 -26.62
CA ALA A 124 -0.22 -16.47 -27.77
C ALA A 124 1.26 -16.21 -28.00
N THR A 125 1.69 -14.95 -27.99
CA THR A 125 3.04 -14.55 -28.47
C THR A 125 3.87 -13.79 -27.44
N GLY A 126 3.27 -13.41 -26.31
CA GLY A 126 3.88 -12.49 -25.35
C GLY A 126 3.81 -11.03 -25.77
N GLY A 127 3.15 -10.69 -26.88
CA GLY A 127 3.07 -9.32 -27.41
C GLY A 127 4.21 -8.99 -28.39
N TYR A 128 4.16 -7.79 -28.99
CA TYR A 128 5.06 -7.38 -30.07
C TYR A 128 6.55 -7.52 -29.71
N ALA A 129 6.96 -7.05 -28.53
CA ALA A 129 8.35 -7.12 -28.08
C ALA A 129 8.86 -8.55 -27.82
N LEU A 130 7.98 -9.48 -27.47
CA LEU A 130 8.34 -10.82 -27.03
C LEU A 130 8.12 -11.91 -28.09
N ARG A 131 7.38 -11.60 -29.18
CA ARG A 131 7.01 -12.55 -30.23
C ARG A 131 8.19 -13.27 -30.90
N ALA A 132 9.36 -12.65 -30.91
CA ALA A 132 10.58 -13.19 -31.54
C ALA A 132 11.23 -14.33 -30.74
N TYR A 133 10.80 -14.56 -29.50
CA TYR A 133 11.39 -15.58 -28.64
C TYR A 133 10.42 -16.74 -28.44
N ASP A 134 10.87 -17.94 -28.82
CA ASP A 134 10.07 -19.17 -28.77
C ASP A 134 9.40 -19.43 -27.42
N ARG A 135 10.07 -19.09 -26.32
CA ARG A 135 9.58 -19.32 -24.95
C ARG A 135 8.30 -18.55 -24.60
N TRP A 136 8.00 -17.46 -25.31
CA TRP A 136 6.82 -16.62 -25.07
C TRP A 136 5.70 -16.90 -26.09
N GLN A 137 5.97 -17.74 -27.08
CA GLN A 137 4.96 -18.30 -27.99
C GLN A 137 4.24 -19.47 -27.32
N ARG A 138 3.25 -19.20 -26.47
CA ARG A 138 2.61 -20.22 -25.62
C ARG A 138 1.37 -20.83 -26.27
N LEU A 139 0.67 -20.09 -27.14
CA LEU A 139 -0.49 -20.60 -27.87
C LEU A 139 -0.23 -20.58 -29.38
N GLN A 140 -0.89 -21.49 -30.08
CA GLN A 140 -0.93 -21.50 -31.54
C GLN A 140 -2.36 -21.75 -32.02
N ARG A 141 -2.71 -21.09 -33.12
CA ARG A 141 -3.98 -21.31 -33.82
C ARG A 141 -3.83 -22.48 -34.78
N ARG A 142 -4.74 -23.43 -34.69
CA ARG A 142 -4.84 -24.60 -35.58
C ARG A 142 -5.52 -24.24 -36.90
N ALA A 143 -5.43 -25.16 -37.86
CA ALA A 143 -6.10 -25.02 -39.16
C ALA A 143 -7.64 -25.02 -39.05
N ASP A 144 -8.20 -25.68 -38.04
CA ASP A 144 -9.64 -25.69 -37.72
C ASP A 144 -10.11 -24.39 -37.04
N GLY A 145 -9.22 -23.43 -36.83
CA GLY A 145 -9.51 -22.14 -36.20
C GLY A 145 -9.35 -22.12 -34.68
N LEU A 146 -9.23 -23.28 -34.02
CA LEU A 146 -9.12 -23.40 -32.57
C LEU A 146 -7.72 -23.02 -32.06
N TRP A 147 -7.66 -22.48 -30.84
CA TRP A 147 -6.42 -22.19 -30.13
C TRP A 147 -6.03 -23.34 -29.22
N GLN A 148 -4.73 -23.64 -29.13
CA GLN A 148 -4.19 -24.62 -28.20
C GLN A 148 -2.83 -24.20 -27.65
N LEU A 149 -2.36 -24.89 -26.61
CA LEU A 149 -0.94 -24.79 -26.21
C LEU A 149 -0.03 -25.20 -27.38
N ARG A 150 0.99 -24.38 -27.63
CA ARG A 150 2.08 -24.72 -28.57
C ARG A 150 2.83 -25.96 -28.11
N GLU A 151 3.17 -26.01 -26.81
CA GLU A 151 3.85 -27.12 -26.17
C GLU A 151 2.94 -27.77 -25.10
N PRO A 152 2.41 -28.99 -25.32
CA PRO A 152 1.53 -29.65 -24.36
C PRO A 152 2.17 -29.85 -22.96
N ARG A 153 3.50 -29.96 -22.89
CA ARG A 153 4.25 -30.11 -21.63
C ARG A 153 4.16 -28.87 -20.73
N ALA A 154 3.90 -27.69 -21.29
CA ALA A 154 3.72 -26.45 -20.54
C ALA A 154 2.50 -26.48 -19.60
N ALA A 155 1.52 -27.36 -19.85
CA ALA A 155 0.30 -27.46 -19.04
C ALA A 155 0.60 -27.74 -17.56
N ARG A 156 1.58 -28.60 -17.25
CA ARG A 156 1.99 -28.88 -15.86
C ARG A 156 2.55 -27.62 -15.19
N GLN A 157 3.38 -26.88 -15.90
CA GLN A 157 4.03 -25.67 -15.40
C GLN A 157 2.98 -24.56 -15.15
N ILE A 158 2.07 -24.35 -16.10
CA ILE A 158 0.95 -23.39 -15.94
C ILE A 158 0.12 -23.76 -14.72
N ARG A 159 -0.30 -25.03 -14.58
CA ARG A 159 -1.12 -25.51 -13.45
C ARG A 159 -0.45 -25.31 -12.08
N MET A 160 0.87 -25.47 -12.00
CA MET A 160 1.63 -25.26 -10.76
C MET A 160 1.76 -23.79 -10.34
N ASN A 161 1.46 -22.85 -11.25
CA ASN A 161 1.56 -21.41 -11.04
C ASN A 161 0.20 -20.69 -11.08
N ILE A 162 -0.91 -21.43 -11.15
CA ILE A 162 -2.26 -20.86 -11.04
C ILE A 162 -2.44 -20.23 -9.67
N GLY A 163 -3.10 -19.07 -9.65
CA GLY A 163 -3.44 -18.35 -8.43
C GLY A 163 -3.15 -16.87 -8.55
N THR A 164 -3.88 -16.09 -7.75
CA THR A 164 -3.79 -14.63 -7.69
C THR A 164 -3.20 -14.14 -6.38
N ILE A 165 -3.15 -14.98 -5.34
CA ILE A 165 -2.61 -14.62 -4.03
C ILE A 165 -1.10 -14.43 -4.17
N GLN A 166 -0.64 -13.24 -3.80
CA GLN A 166 0.78 -12.94 -3.73
C GLN A 166 1.24 -13.04 -2.29
N ASP A 167 2.24 -13.88 -2.05
CA ASP A 167 2.90 -13.94 -0.75
C ASP A 167 3.77 -12.70 -0.61
N THR A 168 3.82 -12.13 0.60
CA THR A 168 4.80 -11.09 0.91
C THR A 168 6.19 -11.70 0.79
N GLU A 169 6.98 -11.25 -0.18
CA GLU A 169 8.34 -11.75 -0.34
C GLU A 169 9.19 -11.32 0.85
N THR A 170 9.88 -12.30 1.45
CA THR A 170 10.84 -12.06 2.53
C THR A 170 12.25 -12.09 1.96
N LEU A 171 13.08 -11.14 2.40
CA LEU A 171 14.51 -11.12 2.11
C LEU A 171 15.26 -11.72 3.30
N LYS A 172 16.25 -12.55 2.99
CA LYS A 172 17.12 -13.14 4.02
C LYS A 172 18.04 -12.07 4.58
N VAL A 173 18.20 -12.04 5.89
CA VAL A 173 19.14 -11.13 6.56
C VAL A 173 20.36 -11.92 7.03
N ARG A 174 21.56 -11.44 6.67
CA ARG A 174 22.83 -12.08 7.03
C ARG A 174 23.88 -11.04 7.41
N PHE A 175 24.82 -11.43 8.26
CA PHE A 175 25.98 -10.57 8.51
C PHE A 175 26.83 -10.36 7.24
N ARG A 176 27.41 -9.17 7.11
CA ARG A 176 28.34 -8.81 6.04
C ARG A 176 29.63 -9.62 6.15
N GLY A 177 30.07 -10.20 5.03
CA GLY A 177 31.26 -11.06 4.94
C GLY A 177 30.98 -12.37 4.20
N ARG A 178 32.03 -13.04 3.69
CA ARG A 178 31.87 -14.32 2.97
C ARG A 178 31.26 -15.37 3.91
N GLY A 179 30.01 -15.75 3.64
CA GLY A 179 29.30 -16.80 4.39
C GLY A 179 28.69 -16.33 5.72
N GLY A 180 28.45 -15.03 5.90
CA GLY A 180 27.92 -14.47 7.15
C GLY A 180 26.69 -15.21 7.69
N ALA A 181 26.65 -15.36 9.02
CA ALA A 181 25.62 -16.12 9.72
C ALA A 181 24.22 -15.55 9.42
N PRO A 182 23.23 -16.43 9.14
CA PRO A 182 21.86 -15.99 8.93
C PRO A 182 21.24 -15.51 10.25
N LEU A 183 20.49 -14.41 10.18
CA LEU A 183 19.81 -13.81 11.33
C LEU A 183 18.29 -13.98 11.29
N GLY A 184 17.74 -14.25 10.10
CA GLY A 184 16.31 -14.41 9.89
C GLY A 184 15.90 -13.85 8.54
N GLU A 185 14.62 -13.48 8.42
CA GLU A 185 14.06 -12.88 7.22
C GLU A 185 13.22 -11.65 7.59
N VAL A 186 13.22 -10.66 6.70
CA VAL A 186 12.41 -9.43 6.80
C VAL A 186 11.56 -9.29 5.55
N GLU A 187 10.40 -8.68 5.65
CA GLU A 187 9.60 -8.35 4.46
C GLU A 187 10.40 -7.44 3.51
N GLU A 188 10.30 -7.68 2.20
CA GLU A 188 10.94 -6.84 1.17
C GLU A 188 10.55 -5.37 1.32
N ASP A 189 9.29 -5.09 1.71
CA ASP A 189 8.81 -3.74 1.98
C ASP A 189 9.58 -3.05 3.11
N PHE A 190 9.84 -3.76 4.20
CA PHE A 190 10.65 -3.22 5.27
C PHE A 190 12.08 -2.95 4.78
N ALA A 191 12.68 -3.91 4.08
CA ALA A 191 14.04 -3.78 3.55
C ALA A 191 14.19 -2.62 2.55
N ALA A 192 13.18 -2.38 1.71
CA ALA A 192 13.16 -1.28 0.74
C ALA A 192 13.14 0.11 1.42
N THR A 193 12.64 0.21 2.65
CA THR A 193 12.67 1.46 3.43
C THR A 193 14.01 1.72 4.14
N LEU A 194 14.94 0.76 4.11
CA LEU A 194 16.23 0.87 4.79
C LEU A 194 17.23 1.65 3.93
N THR A 195 17.85 2.65 4.54
CA THR A 195 19.03 3.33 3.98
C THR A 195 20.30 2.80 4.65
N GLN A 196 21.40 2.71 3.91
CA GLN A 196 22.68 2.25 4.48
C GLN A 196 23.01 3.03 5.76
N GLY A 197 23.30 2.31 6.85
CA GLY A 197 23.52 2.87 8.17
C GLY A 197 22.30 2.83 9.12
N ASP A 198 21.10 2.57 8.61
CA ASP A 198 19.90 2.35 9.42
C ASP A 198 20.09 1.15 10.35
N THR A 199 19.60 1.25 11.59
CA THR A 199 19.63 0.13 12.55
C THR A 199 18.25 -0.47 12.73
N PHE A 200 18.15 -1.79 12.83
CA PHE A 200 16.90 -2.49 13.12
C PHE A 200 17.12 -3.72 14.00
N LEU A 201 16.04 -4.19 14.65
CA LEU A 201 16.06 -5.37 15.51
C LEU A 201 15.68 -6.62 14.71
N ILE A 202 16.51 -7.65 14.74
CA ILE A 202 16.20 -8.96 14.18
C ILE A 202 16.87 -10.07 14.99
N GLY A 203 16.13 -11.15 15.29
CA GLY A 203 16.66 -12.27 16.08
C GLY A 203 17.14 -11.87 17.48
N GLY A 204 16.63 -10.77 18.05
CA GLY A 204 17.07 -10.21 19.32
C GLY A 204 18.35 -9.37 19.27
N GLU A 205 18.99 -9.23 18.10
CA GLU A 205 20.18 -8.39 17.90
C GLU A 205 19.82 -7.07 17.20
N VAL A 206 20.44 -5.97 17.64
CA VAL A 206 20.41 -4.69 16.92
C VAL A 206 21.50 -4.69 15.85
N VAL A 207 21.07 -4.62 14.60
CA VAL A 207 21.95 -4.70 13.44
C VAL A 207 21.85 -3.44 12.59
N ARG A 208 22.95 -3.08 11.93
CA ARG A 208 23.04 -1.95 10.99
C ARG A 208 23.00 -2.46 9.56
N TYR A 209 22.09 -1.92 8.76
CA TYR A 209 21.98 -2.23 7.34
C TYR A 209 23.20 -1.72 6.56
N GLU A 210 23.85 -2.62 5.83
CA GLU A 210 25.04 -2.32 5.01
C GLU A 210 24.69 -2.22 3.53
N GLY A 211 23.70 -2.97 3.06
CA GLY A 211 23.28 -3.02 1.67
C GLY A 211 22.49 -4.28 1.33
N LEU A 212 21.90 -4.29 0.14
CA LEU A 212 21.18 -5.42 -0.42
C LEU A 212 22.00 -6.04 -1.54
N ARG A 213 22.28 -7.35 -1.45
CA ARG A 213 23.03 -8.09 -2.47
C ARG A 213 22.39 -9.45 -2.71
N ASP A 214 22.08 -9.77 -3.97
CA ASP A 214 21.52 -11.07 -4.38
C ASP A 214 20.29 -11.49 -3.54
N LEU A 215 19.36 -10.55 -3.27
CA LEU A 215 18.17 -10.72 -2.42
C LEU A 215 18.49 -11.04 -0.94
N VAL A 216 19.71 -10.72 -0.50
CA VAL A 216 20.15 -10.83 0.89
C VAL A 216 20.44 -9.44 1.44
N VAL A 217 19.79 -9.10 2.54
CA VAL A 217 20.06 -7.90 3.34
C VAL A 217 21.33 -8.16 4.15
N GLU A 218 22.42 -7.50 3.79
CA GLU A 218 23.69 -7.57 4.52
C GLU A 218 23.67 -6.58 5.69
N VAL A 219 24.08 -7.05 6.87
CA VAL A 219 24.09 -6.23 8.09
C VAL A 219 25.39 -6.37 8.89
N SER A 220 25.69 -5.40 9.75
CA SER A 220 26.75 -5.47 10.76
C SER A 220 26.16 -5.32 12.17
N ARG A 221 26.88 -5.74 13.20
CA ARG A 221 26.46 -5.51 14.59
C ARG A 221 26.54 -4.03 14.94
N ALA A 222 25.48 -3.48 15.54
CA ALA A 222 25.46 -2.11 16.02
C ALA A 222 24.81 -2.00 17.41
N PRO A 223 25.41 -2.64 18.43
CA PRO A 223 24.91 -2.55 19.80
C PRO A 223 24.93 -1.10 20.29
N GLY A 224 23.86 -0.67 20.97
CA GLY A 224 23.75 0.65 21.60
C GLY A 224 23.03 1.74 20.81
N LYS A 225 22.58 1.47 19.57
CA LYS A 225 21.68 2.38 18.83
C LYS A 225 20.22 1.98 19.01
N THR A 226 19.32 2.95 19.07
CA THR A 226 17.87 2.70 19.08
C THR A 226 17.45 2.03 17.77
N PRO A 227 17.04 0.76 17.77
CA PRO A 227 16.68 0.06 16.54
C PRO A 227 15.33 0.55 16.00
N ARG A 228 15.20 0.63 14.67
CA ARG A 228 13.88 0.56 14.02
C ARG A 228 13.32 -0.84 14.29
N ILE A 229 12.09 -0.90 14.76
CA ILE A 229 11.40 -2.19 14.89
C ILE A 229 11.04 -2.63 13.47
N ALA A 230 11.43 -3.84 13.08
CA ALA A 230 10.94 -4.46 11.86
C ALA A 230 9.43 -4.63 11.98
N ALA A 231 8.69 -3.66 11.45
CA ALA A 231 7.25 -3.74 11.37
C ALA A 231 6.92 -4.68 10.22
N TYR A 232 6.58 -5.92 10.55
CA TYR A 232 5.89 -6.80 9.62
C TYR A 232 4.56 -6.12 9.30
N MET A 233 4.49 -5.51 8.13
CA MET A 233 3.35 -4.69 7.75
C MET A 233 2.14 -5.60 7.57
N GLY A 234 2.34 -6.85 7.14
CA GLY A 234 1.25 -7.71 6.70
C GLY A 234 0.32 -6.98 5.73
N THR A 235 -0.82 -7.57 5.40
CA THR A 235 -1.93 -6.80 4.84
C THR A 235 -2.58 -6.00 5.95
N LYS A 236 -1.98 -4.86 6.35
CA LYS A 236 -2.66 -3.87 7.19
C LYS A 236 -3.82 -3.31 6.39
N PHE A 237 -5.03 -3.70 6.78
CA PHE A 237 -6.25 -3.24 6.12
C PHE A 237 -6.46 -1.78 6.47
N ALA A 238 -6.58 -0.94 5.44
CA ALA A 238 -7.01 0.43 5.60
C ALA A 238 -8.44 0.46 6.15
N THR A 239 -8.72 1.48 6.96
CA THR A 239 -10.09 1.81 7.38
C THR A 239 -10.96 2.00 6.14
N SER A 240 -12.19 1.48 6.16
CA SER A 240 -13.12 1.66 5.04
C SER A 240 -13.55 3.13 4.92
N THR A 241 -13.85 3.56 3.70
CA THR A 241 -14.36 4.93 3.43
C THR A 241 -15.68 5.19 4.14
N ARG A 242 -16.56 4.19 4.26
CA ARG A 242 -17.82 4.29 5.02
C ARG A 242 -17.60 4.49 6.52
N LEU A 243 -16.67 3.73 7.10
CA LEU A 243 -16.32 3.89 8.51
C LEU A 243 -15.68 5.25 8.77
N SER A 244 -14.77 5.70 7.89
CA SER A 244 -14.22 7.06 7.91
C SER A 244 -15.32 8.13 7.86
N ALA A 245 -16.30 7.99 6.96
CA ALA A 245 -17.41 8.94 6.86
C ALA A 245 -18.27 8.98 8.14
N ARG A 246 -18.46 7.84 8.80
CA ARG A 246 -19.18 7.79 10.08
C ARG A 246 -18.40 8.45 11.21
N ILE A 247 -17.08 8.26 11.28
CA ILE A 247 -16.22 8.98 12.24
C ILE A 247 -16.34 10.50 12.04
N LEU A 248 -16.32 10.97 10.79
CA LEU A 248 -16.48 12.39 10.48
C LEU A 248 -17.85 12.91 10.90
N ARG A 249 -18.94 12.15 10.69
CA ARG A 249 -20.28 12.49 11.21
C ARG A 249 -20.31 12.55 12.74
N MET A 250 -19.59 11.66 13.43
CA MET A 250 -19.46 11.75 14.89
C MET A 250 -18.78 13.05 15.28
N PHE A 251 -17.71 13.46 14.60
CA PHE A 251 -16.99 14.71 14.88
C PHE A 251 -17.81 15.99 14.63
N ASP A 252 -18.90 15.93 13.87
CA ASP A 252 -19.81 17.06 13.68
C ASP A 252 -20.78 17.27 14.86
N GLN A 253 -20.93 16.31 15.79
CA GLN A 253 -21.86 16.41 16.94
C GLN A 253 -21.38 17.40 17.99
N ASP A 254 -22.23 18.24 18.57
CA ASP A 254 -21.83 19.22 19.60
C ASP A 254 -21.17 18.60 20.84
N ASP A 255 -21.51 17.35 21.16
CA ASP A 255 -20.97 16.60 22.28
C ASP A 255 -21.12 15.09 22.08
N TRP A 256 -20.45 14.28 22.92
CA TRP A 256 -20.40 12.81 22.78
C TRP A 256 -20.65 12.07 24.10
N PRO A 257 -21.90 11.98 24.57
CA PRO A 257 -22.22 11.34 25.85
C PRO A 257 -21.92 9.83 25.87
N ASP A 258 -21.95 9.17 24.71
CA ASP A 258 -21.69 7.74 24.58
C ASP A 258 -20.20 7.37 24.52
N LEU A 259 -19.32 8.38 24.44
CA LEU A 259 -17.87 8.17 24.50
C LEU A 259 -17.38 8.18 25.95
N PRO A 260 -16.37 7.35 26.30
CA PRO A 260 -15.68 7.47 27.58
C PRO A 260 -15.16 8.89 27.82
N ASP A 261 -15.22 9.36 29.07
CA ASP A 261 -14.87 10.74 29.45
C ASP A 261 -13.50 11.18 28.92
N HIS A 262 -12.49 10.31 29.01
CA HIS A 262 -11.14 10.61 28.55
C HIS A 262 -11.03 10.85 27.03
N THR A 263 -11.94 10.28 26.23
CA THR A 263 -12.02 10.48 24.78
C THR A 263 -12.86 11.71 24.48
N ARG A 264 -14.00 11.89 25.15
CA ARG A 264 -14.84 13.08 25.04
C ARG A 264 -14.06 14.37 25.37
N VAL A 265 -13.34 14.39 26.49
CA VAL A 265 -12.49 15.51 26.91
C VAL A 265 -11.38 15.78 25.88
N TRP A 266 -10.79 14.74 25.30
CA TRP A 266 -9.75 14.87 24.27
C TRP A 266 -10.29 15.52 22.98
N LEU A 267 -11.49 15.15 22.53
CA LEU A 267 -12.16 15.80 21.38
C LEU A 267 -12.58 17.24 21.69
N GLN A 268 -13.07 17.51 22.91
CA GLN A 268 -13.36 18.88 23.36
C GLN A 268 -12.11 19.75 23.41
N LEU A 269 -10.97 19.19 23.85
CA LEU A 269 -9.69 19.89 23.83
C LEU A 269 -9.25 20.22 22.40
N GLN A 270 -9.44 19.30 21.45
CA GLN A 270 -9.17 19.57 20.04
C GLN A 270 -9.98 20.78 19.56
N ARG A 271 -11.29 20.81 19.82
CA ARG A 271 -12.16 21.95 19.44
C ARG A 271 -11.75 23.28 20.06
N LYS A 272 -11.09 23.27 21.22
CA LYS A 272 -10.61 24.49 21.88
C LYS A 272 -9.34 25.04 21.26
N VAL A 273 -8.49 24.17 20.71
CA VAL A 273 -7.15 24.54 20.20
C VAL A 273 -7.14 24.67 18.67
N SER A 274 -8.04 23.96 17.99
CA SER A 274 -8.15 23.88 16.54
C SER A 274 -9.58 23.45 16.16
N HIS A 275 -9.78 22.95 14.95
CA HIS A 275 -11.04 22.38 14.49
C HIS A 275 -11.05 20.85 14.60
N LEU A 276 -12.24 20.26 14.61
CA LEU A 276 -12.38 18.84 14.29
C LEU A 276 -12.47 18.64 12.77
N PRO A 277 -11.92 17.54 12.24
CA PRO A 277 -12.06 17.18 10.83
C PRO A 277 -13.54 17.03 10.43
N ARG A 278 -13.86 17.46 9.20
CA ARG A 278 -15.21 17.35 8.61
C ARG A 278 -15.16 16.60 7.29
N GLY A 279 -16.30 16.05 6.85
CA GLY A 279 -16.39 15.29 5.60
C GLY A 279 -16.15 16.09 4.32
N ASP A 280 -16.36 17.40 4.39
CA ASP A 280 -16.54 18.26 3.23
C ASP A 280 -15.35 19.21 2.96
N ARG A 281 -14.28 19.10 3.74
CA ARG A 281 -13.06 19.93 3.67
C ARG A 281 -11.86 19.19 4.25
N LEU A 282 -10.65 19.60 3.87
CA LEU A 282 -9.43 19.15 4.54
C LEU A 282 -9.16 20.05 5.74
N LEU A 283 -8.87 19.44 6.90
CA LEU A 283 -8.25 20.17 8.01
C LEU A 283 -6.73 20.05 7.84
N VAL A 284 -6.05 21.20 7.78
CA VAL A 284 -4.59 21.28 7.78
C VAL A 284 -4.16 22.08 9.01
N GLU A 285 -3.35 21.48 9.86
CA GLU A 285 -2.81 22.12 11.05
C GLU A 285 -1.31 22.35 10.87
N SER A 286 -0.83 23.56 11.14
CA SER A 286 0.60 23.87 11.12
C SER A 286 1.06 24.35 12.50
N PHE A 287 2.11 23.73 13.05
CA PHE A 287 2.58 24.04 14.40
C PHE A 287 4.08 23.78 14.57
N PRO A 288 4.76 24.50 15.48
CA PRO A 288 6.12 24.18 15.85
C PRO A 288 6.15 23.02 16.88
N HIS A 289 7.12 22.12 16.74
CA HIS A 289 7.43 21.11 17.75
C HIS A 289 8.89 20.67 17.62
N ASP A 290 9.61 20.53 18.74
CA ASP A 290 11.03 20.14 18.80
C ASP A 290 11.94 20.90 17.82
N GLY A 291 11.72 22.22 17.69
CA GLY A 291 12.50 23.10 16.80
C GLY A 291 12.27 22.86 15.30
N ARG A 292 11.20 22.16 14.93
CA ARG A 292 10.81 21.89 13.54
C ARG A 292 9.41 22.41 13.24
N ALA A 293 9.19 22.79 11.99
CA ALA A 293 7.86 23.04 11.48
C ALA A 293 7.15 21.71 11.23
N HIS A 294 5.92 21.57 11.72
CA HIS A 294 5.06 20.42 11.47
C HIS A 294 3.81 20.86 10.71
N THR A 295 3.34 20.01 9.81
CA THR A 295 2.06 20.16 9.10
C THR A 295 1.31 18.84 9.14
N CYS A 296 0.14 18.85 9.78
CA CYS A 296 -0.75 17.69 9.87
C CYS A 296 -1.95 17.88 8.95
N VAL A 297 -2.21 16.89 8.10
CA VAL A 297 -3.28 16.94 7.10
C VAL A 297 -4.25 15.80 7.39
N TYR A 298 -5.48 16.13 7.75
CA TYR A 298 -6.54 15.15 8.04
C TYR A 298 -7.37 14.89 6.80
N GLY A 299 -7.19 13.70 6.22
CA GLY A 299 -7.79 13.30 4.95
C GLY A 299 -8.74 12.12 5.04
N PHE A 300 -8.72 11.30 6.09
CA PHE A 300 -9.65 10.17 6.28
C PHE A 300 -9.79 9.21 5.08
N ALA A 301 -8.74 9.10 4.26
CA ALA A 301 -8.74 8.30 3.04
C ALA A 301 -8.23 6.86 3.27
N GLY A 302 -7.84 6.50 4.50
CA GLY A 302 -7.23 5.22 4.82
C GLY A 302 -5.72 5.23 4.60
N ARG A 303 -5.03 4.28 5.25
CA ARG A 303 -3.58 4.36 5.43
C ARG A 303 -2.78 4.44 4.14
N ASN A 304 -3.10 3.63 3.13
CA ASN A 304 -2.36 3.60 1.87
C ASN A 304 -2.52 4.93 1.11
N ALA A 305 -3.74 5.45 1.04
CA ALA A 305 -4.01 6.74 0.42
C ALA A 305 -3.30 7.89 1.16
N MET A 306 -3.33 7.91 2.50
CA MET A 306 -2.63 8.94 3.28
C MET A 306 -1.10 8.82 3.16
N GLN A 307 -0.58 7.60 3.04
CA GLN A 307 0.84 7.33 2.80
C GLN A 307 1.29 7.87 1.44
N THR A 308 0.52 7.58 0.38
CA THR A 308 0.73 8.14 -0.96
C THR A 308 0.64 9.65 -0.92
N LEU A 309 -0.38 10.22 -0.26
CA LEU A 309 -0.53 11.67 -0.13
C LEU A 309 0.72 12.30 0.52
N GLY A 310 1.30 11.66 1.53
CA GLY A 310 2.56 12.08 2.14
C GLY A 310 3.72 12.16 1.13
N LEU A 311 3.87 11.17 0.27
CA LEU A 311 4.90 11.17 -0.79
C LEU A 311 4.67 12.33 -1.78
N LEU A 312 3.44 12.52 -2.22
CA LEU A 312 3.11 13.56 -3.20
C LEU A 312 3.29 14.96 -2.62
N VAL A 313 2.72 15.20 -1.44
CA VAL A 313 2.77 16.50 -0.76
C VAL A 313 4.22 16.86 -0.40
N THR A 314 5.02 15.92 0.10
CA THR A 314 6.44 16.21 0.39
C THR A 314 7.26 16.47 -0.87
N GLY A 315 7.00 15.76 -1.97
CA GLY A 315 7.61 16.09 -3.27
C GLY A 315 7.28 17.51 -3.74
N ARG A 316 6.03 17.96 -3.54
CA ARG A 316 5.61 19.34 -3.82
C ARG A 316 6.25 20.35 -2.89
N MET A 317 6.33 20.03 -1.61
CA MET A 317 7.01 20.87 -0.63
C MET A 317 8.50 21.08 -0.99
N GLU A 318 9.19 20.04 -1.49
CA GLU A 318 10.56 20.21 -2.02
C GLU A 318 10.60 21.13 -3.24
N ALA A 319 9.68 20.96 -4.20
CA ALA A 319 9.60 21.83 -5.38
C ALA A 319 9.32 23.30 -5.03
N MET A 320 8.57 23.54 -3.95
CA MET A 320 8.24 24.86 -3.42
C MET A 320 9.29 25.42 -2.45
N GLY A 321 10.35 24.67 -2.13
CA GLY A 321 11.38 25.12 -1.20
C GLY A 321 10.94 25.19 0.27
N LEU A 322 10.03 24.30 0.68
CA LEU A 322 9.55 24.16 2.08
C LEU A 322 10.35 23.14 2.90
N HIS A 323 11.36 22.51 2.29
CA HIS A 323 12.37 21.64 2.91
C HIS A 323 11.79 20.60 3.90
N PRO A 324 10.90 19.70 3.47
CA PRO A 324 10.43 18.58 4.29
C PRO A 324 11.58 17.62 4.62
N LEU A 325 11.56 17.08 5.83
CA LEU A 325 12.53 16.09 6.31
C LEU A 325 11.96 14.68 6.34
N GLY A 326 10.65 14.57 6.52
CA GLY A 326 9.97 13.28 6.58
C GLY A 326 8.49 13.44 6.88
N PHE A 327 7.78 12.31 6.81
CA PHE A 327 6.38 12.24 7.17
C PHE A 327 6.02 10.89 7.79
N VAL A 328 4.84 10.82 8.39
CA VAL A 328 4.22 9.57 8.84
C VAL A 328 2.74 9.62 8.54
N ALA A 329 2.16 8.47 8.19
CA ALA A 329 0.74 8.36 7.85
C ALA A 329 0.02 7.34 8.73
N SER A 330 -1.23 7.67 9.08
CA SER A 330 -2.21 6.79 9.68
C SER A 330 -3.40 6.61 8.72
N ASP A 331 -4.46 5.94 9.18
CA ASP A 331 -5.72 5.85 8.43
C ASP A 331 -6.39 7.21 8.18
N TYR A 332 -6.08 8.20 9.03
CA TYR A 332 -6.83 9.46 9.12
C TYR A 332 -6.06 10.65 8.58
N ALA A 333 -4.74 10.63 8.75
CA ALA A 333 -3.92 11.81 8.61
C ALA A 333 -2.51 11.49 8.11
N VAL A 334 -1.87 12.50 7.52
CA VAL A 334 -0.43 12.53 7.32
C VAL A 334 0.17 13.67 8.15
N LEU A 335 1.22 13.38 8.90
CA LEU A 335 2.00 14.37 9.64
C LEU A 335 3.37 14.51 8.98
N ILE A 336 3.68 15.71 8.52
CA ILE A 336 4.93 16.07 7.85
C ILE A 336 5.74 16.96 8.79
N TRP A 337 7.06 16.75 8.88
CA TRP A 337 7.97 17.66 9.57
C TRP A 337 9.07 18.15 8.62
N GLY A 338 9.48 19.40 8.79
CA GLY A 338 10.42 20.08 7.92
C GLY A 338 11.14 21.24 8.60
N LEU A 339 11.86 22.02 7.79
CA LEU A 339 12.56 23.23 8.25
C LEU A 339 11.64 24.45 8.27
N ASP A 340 10.88 24.65 7.21
CA ASP A 340 10.09 25.86 7.01
C ASP A 340 8.60 25.59 7.25
N PRO A 341 7.87 26.55 7.87
CA PRO A 341 6.44 26.42 8.10
C PRO A 341 5.65 26.54 6.80
N VAL A 342 4.57 25.76 6.70
CA VAL A 342 3.57 25.91 5.64
C VAL A 342 2.62 27.04 6.04
N THR A 343 2.65 28.14 5.29
CA THR A 343 1.78 29.31 5.51
C THR A 343 0.51 29.27 4.66
N ASP A 344 0.57 28.70 3.47
CA ASP A 344 -0.59 28.44 2.60
C ASP A 344 -0.53 26.99 2.09
N PRO A 345 -1.41 26.11 2.56
CA PRO A 345 -1.45 24.72 2.11
C PRO A 345 -2.18 24.51 0.78
N ALA A 346 -2.96 25.48 0.28
CA ALA A 346 -3.82 25.26 -0.89
C ALA A 346 -3.07 24.77 -2.16
N PRO A 347 -1.87 25.30 -2.49
CA PRO A 347 -1.10 24.80 -3.62
C PRO A 347 -0.66 23.34 -3.48
N LEU A 348 -0.57 22.79 -2.26
CA LEU A 348 -0.15 21.41 -2.03
C LEU A 348 -1.22 20.38 -2.44
N PHE A 349 -2.50 20.78 -2.52
CA PHE A 349 -3.63 19.87 -2.72
C PHE A 349 -4.40 20.08 -4.03
N GLN A 350 -3.86 20.86 -4.97
CA GLN A 350 -4.47 21.01 -6.29
C GLN A 350 -4.45 19.67 -7.05
N GLY A 351 -5.62 19.21 -7.50
CA GLY A 351 -5.84 17.86 -8.05
C GLY A 351 -4.97 17.51 -9.25
N ASP A 352 -4.87 18.42 -10.23
CA ASP A 352 -4.04 18.21 -11.43
C ASP A 352 -2.56 18.01 -11.06
N ASN A 353 -2.08 18.80 -10.10
CA ASN A 353 -0.71 18.71 -9.67
C ASN A 353 -0.40 17.46 -8.84
N LEU A 354 -1.38 16.96 -8.06
CA LEU A 354 -1.24 15.69 -7.35
C LEU A 354 -1.18 14.52 -8.33
N ARG A 355 -1.97 14.58 -9.41
CA ARG A 355 -1.91 13.59 -10.50
C ARG A 355 -0.57 13.61 -11.22
N GLU A 356 -0.07 14.79 -11.59
CA GLU A 356 1.24 14.94 -12.23
C GLU A 356 2.38 14.44 -11.34
N GLY A 357 2.37 14.83 -10.05
CA GLY A 357 3.36 14.35 -9.09
C GLY A 357 3.30 12.84 -8.91
N PHE A 358 2.08 12.27 -8.97
CA PHE A 358 1.88 10.84 -8.88
C PHE A 358 2.42 10.08 -10.10
N GLU A 359 2.17 10.57 -11.31
CA GLU A 359 2.72 9.98 -12.54
C GLU A 359 4.25 10.05 -12.57
N THR A 360 4.83 11.16 -12.11
CA THR A 360 6.27 11.33 -11.97
C THR A 360 6.84 10.33 -10.96
N TRP A 361 6.17 10.16 -9.83
CA TRP A 361 6.56 9.19 -8.80
C TRP A 361 6.44 7.74 -9.28
N LEU A 362 5.39 7.37 -10.02
CA LEU A 362 5.25 6.06 -10.65
C LEU A 362 6.40 5.76 -11.61
N THR A 363 6.83 6.77 -12.36
CA THR A 363 7.97 6.68 -13.28
C THR A 363 9.28 6.43 -12.52
N GLY A 364 9.35 6.75 -11.23
CA GLY A 364 10.39 6.37 -10.27
C GLY A 364 10.45 4.87 -9.92
N ASN A 365 10.23 4.01 -10.90
CA ASN A 365 10.54 2.58 -11.08
C ASN A 365 10.25 1.55 -9.97
N ALA A 366 10.40 1.81 -8.67
CA ALA A 366 10.34 0.73 -7.66
C ALA A 366 8.95 0.11 -7.50
N VAL A 367 7.90 0.93 -7.38
CA VAL A 367 6.52 0.47 -7.22
C VAL A 367 5.96 -0.12 -8.51
N MET A 368 6.29 0.47 -9.66
CA MET A 368 5.90 -0.06 -10.96
C MET A 368 6.60 -1.37 -11.28
N LYS A 369 7.90 -1.52 -11.01
CA LYS A 369 8.62 -2.80 -11.19
C LYS A 369 8.08 -3.91 -10.32
N ARG A 370 7.71 -3.58 -9.07
CA ARG A 370 7.06 -4.53 -8.16
C ARG A 370 5.68 -4.94 -8.66
N THR A 371 4.84 -3.97 -9.01
CA THR A 371 3.51 -4.25 -9.56
C THR A 371 3.61 -5.02 -10.88
N PHE A 372 4.63 -4.74 -11.70
CA PHE A 372 4.90 -5.47 -12.92
C PHE A 372 5.28 -6.91 -12.65
N ARG A 373 6.16 -7.17 -11.66
CA ARG A 373 6.52 -8.53 -11.24
C ARG A 373 5.28 -9.32 -10.82
N ALA A 374 4.42 -8.70 -10.02
CA ALA A 374 3.14 -9.22 -9.60
C ALA A 374 2.24 -9.61 -10.79
N VAL A 375 1.99 -8.66 -11.69
CA VAL A 375 1.18 -8.83 -12.90
C VAL A 375 1.79 -9.89 -13.82
N ALA A 376 3.10 -9.90 -14.00
CA ALA A 376 3.82 -10.87 -14.85
C ALA A 376 3.73 -12.30 -14.31
N HIS A 377 3.66 -12.48 -12.98
CA HIS A 377 3.42 -13.78 -12.38
C HIS A 377 1.98 -14.25 -12.56
N VAL A 378 1.00 -13.39 -12.30
CA VAL A 378 -0.42 -13.73 -12.45
C VAL A 378 -0.73 -14.02 -13.92
N SER A 379 -0.26 -13.19 -14.85
CA SER A 379 -0.48 -13.38 -16.29
C SER A 379 0.30 -14.56 -16.91
N GLY A 380 1.10 -15.27 -16.11
CA GLY A 380 1.92 -16.41 -16.55
C GLY A 380 3.09 -16.05 -17.46
N LEU A 381 3.55 -14.78 -17.47
CA LEU A 381 4.79 -14.40 -18.18
C LEU A 381 6.03 -14.94 -17.43
N LEU A 382 5.98 -14.90 -16.10
CA LEU A 382 7.03 -15.37 -15.21
C LEU A 382 6.52 -16.48 -14.30
N ASP A 383 7.29 -17.56 -14.20
CA ASP A 383 7.00 -18.66 -13.31
C ASP A 383 7.40 -18.34 -11.86
N ARG A 384 6.54 -18.68 -10.90
CA ARG A 384 6.81 -18.60 -9.45
C ARG A 384 7.49 -19.87 -8.94
N ARG A 385 6.99 -21.04 -9.36
CA ARG A 385 7.48 -22.37 -8.99
C ARG A 385 7.99 -23.08 -10.22
N SER A 386 9.25 -23.51 -10.23
CA SER A 386 9.80 -24.38 -11.29
C SER A 386 9.66 -25.85 -10.89
N ALA A 387 9.16 -26.69 -11.80
CA ALA A 387 9.05 -28.13 -11.55
C ALA A 387 10.44 -28.81 -11.48
N GLY A 388 11.00 -28.95 -10.28
CA GLY A 388 12.03 -29.95 -9.94
C GLY A 388 13.45 -29.77 -10.50
N ALA A 389 13.72 -28.82 -11.38
CA ALA A 389 15.08 -28.57 -11.87
C ALA A 389 15.80 -27.51 -11.02
N ARG A 390 16.89 -27.89 -10.34
CA ARG A 390 17.96 -26.93 -9.99
C ARG A 390 18.34 -26.24 -11.30
N LYS A 391 18.07 -24.92 -11.38
CA LYS A 391 18.39 -24.13 -12.57
C LYS A 391 19.90 -24.23 -12.84
N SER A 392 20.26 -24.96 -13.89
CA SER A 392 21.62 -24.97 -14.45
C SER A 392 21.93 -23.57 -14.97
N GLY A 393 23.15 -23.07 -14.69
CA GLY A 393 23.57 -21.68 -14.86
C GLY A 393 23.47 -21.06 -16.27
N ARG A 394 22.91 -21.75 -17.27
CA ARG A 394 22.54 -21.18 -18.58
C ARG A 394 21.08 -20.73 -18.69
N GLN A 395 20.19 -21.16 -17.80
CA GLN A 395 18.83 -20.60 -17.73
C GLN A 395 18.85 -19.36 -16.83
N ALA A 396 19.39 -18.25 -17.36
CA ALA A 396 19.25 -16.95 -16.73
C ALA A 396 17.75 -16.69 -16.53
N THR A 397 17.32 -16.68 -15.27
CA THR A 397 15.98 -16.21 -14.95
C THR A 397 15.98 -14.74 -15.35
N PHE A 398 15.19 -14.37 -16.36
CA PHE A 398 15.06 -12.97 -16.71
C PHE A 398 14.55 -12.24 -15.48
N SER A 399 15.30 -11.24 -15.03
CA SER A 399 14.83 -10.38 -13.96
C SER A 399 13.55 -9.69 -14.44
N SER A 400 12.51 -9.69 -13.61
CA SER A 400 11.28 -8.92 -13.85
C SER A 400 11.59 -7.48 -14.22
N ASP A 401 12.64 -6.93 -13.61
CA ASP A 401 13.04 -5.54 -13.74
C ASP A 401 13.65 -5.30 -15.13
N ILE A 402 14.44 -6.24 -15.66
CA ILE A 402 14.97 -6.16 -17.02
C ILE A 402 13.85 -6.24 -18.04
N LEU A 403 12.88 -7.14 -17.84
CA LEU A 403 11.71 -7.23 -18.71
C LEU A 403 10.90 -5.94 -18.69
N TYR A 404 10.63 -5.40 -17.51
CA TYR A 404 9.97 -4.11 -17.35
C TYR A 404 10.72 -2.99 -18.09
N ASP A 405 12.02 -2.82 -17.82
CA ASP A 405 12.85 -1.78 -18.43
C ASP A 405 12.91 -1.94 -19.97
N THR A 406 12.94 -3.17 -20.47
CA THR A 406 12.91 -3.48 -21.90
C THR A 406 11.57 -3.09 -22.52
N LEU A 407 10.45 -3.47 -21.90
CA LEU A 407 9.13 -3.11 -22.40
C LEU A 407 8.92 -1.59 -22.39
N VAL A 408 9.28 -0.91 -21.30
CA VAL A 408 9.18 0.56 -21.23
C VAL A 408 9.95 1.23 -22.35
N LYS A 409 11.14 0.71 -22.70
CA LYS A 409 12.00 1.29 -23.72
C LYS A 409 11.58 0.96 -25.16
N TYR A 410 11.12 -0.26 -25.41
CA TYR A 410 10.94 -0.78 -26.78
C TYR A 410 9.47 -1.04 -27.17
N ASP A 411 8.57 -1.16 -26.21
CA ASP A 411 7.13 -1.38 -26.42
C ASP A 411 6.30 -0.74 -25.28
N PRO A 412 6.27 0.60 -25.18
CA PRO A 412 5.58 1.29 -24.09
C PRO A 412 4.06 1.08 -24.10
N GLY A 413 3.50 0.63 -25.23
CA GLY A 413 2.09 0.26 -25.38
C GLY A 413 1.77 -1.16 -24.91
N HIS A 414 2.76 -1.94 -24.48
CA HIS A 414 2.59 -3.35 -24.15
C HIS A 414 1.50 -3.60 -23.10
N LEU A 415 0.68 -4.64 -23.32
CA LEU A 415 -0.47 -4.99 -22.48
C LEU A 415 -0.10 -5.04 -20.98
N LEU A 416 0.96 -5.75 -20.61
CA LEU A 416 1.36 -5.86 -19.21
C LEU A 416 1.75 -4.52 -18.56
N LEU A 417 2.27 -3.54 -19.31
CA LEU A 417 2.55 -2.21 -18.75
C LEU A 417 1.24 -1.46 -18.45
N GLN A 418 0.24 -1.61 -19.31
CA GLN A 418 -1.10 -1.06 -19.07
C GLN A 418 -1.75 -1.71 -17.84
N ILE A 419 -1.71 -3.04 -17.74
CA ILE A 419 -2.23 -3.79 -16.57
C ILE A 419 -1.47 -3.39 -15.31
N THR A 420 -0.15 -3.26 -15.38
CA THR A 420 0.69 -2.80 -14.26
C THR A 420 0.24 -1.43 -13.76
N ARG A 421 -0.05 -0.49 -14.67
CA ARG A 421 -0.56 0.84 -14.29
C ARG A 421 -1.93 0.75 -13.63
N GLU A 422 -2.85 -0.03 -14.18
CA GLU A 422 -4.19 -0.26 -13.62
C GLU A 422 -4.13 -0.86 -12.22
N GLU A 423 -3.27 -1.86 -12.00
CA GLU A 423 -3.13 -2.53 -10.71
C GLU A 423 -2.35 -1.69 -9.69
N ALA A 424 -1.38 -0.88 -10.14
CA ALA A 424 -0.66 0.05 -9.26
C ALA A 424 -1.62 1.12 -8.69
N LEU A 425 -2.54 1.61 -9.54
CA LEU A 425 -3.58 2.55 -9.15
C LEU A 425 -4.56 1.97 -8.12
N LYS A 426 -4.90 0.67 -8.23
CA LYS A 426 -5.86 -0.01 -7.34
C LYS A 426 -5.23 -0.54 -6.05
N GLY A 427 -4.01 -1.07 -6.10
CA GLY A 427 -3.43 -1.91 -5.04
C GLY A 427 -2.54 -1.16 -4.04
N LEU A 428 -1.37 -0.71 -4.50
CA LEU A 428 -0.30 -0.19 -3.62
C LEU A 428 -0.44 1.30 -3.30
N VAL A 429 -1.14 2.06 -4.14
CA VAL A 429 -1.16 3.52 -4.05
C VAL A 429 -2.51 4.06 -3.56
N ASP A 430 -3.60 3.32 -3.76
CA ASP A 430 -4.98 3.77 -3.48
C ASP A 430 -5.21 5.25 -3.86
N PHE A 431 -4.72 5.64 -5.04
CA PHE A 431 -4.82 7.01 -5.52
C PHE A 431 -6.28 7.38 -5.79
N GLY A 432 -7.12 6.40 -6.13
CA GLY A 432 -8.56 6.60 -6.26
C GLY A 432 -9.21 7.18 -5.00
N ARG A 433 -8.77 6.77 -3.80
CA ARG A 433 -9.25 7.39 -2.55
C ARG A 433 -8.71 8.80 -2.33
N ILE A 434 -7.53 9.14 -2.84
CA ILE A 434 -7.05 10.54 -2.87
C ILE A 434 -7.93 11.36 -3.80
N GLU A 435 -8.26 10.85 -4.99
CA GLU A 435 -9.15 11.54 -5.93
C GLU A 435 -10.55 11.74 -5.34
N GLU A 436 -11.11 10.72 -4.70
CA GLU A 436 -12.38 10.82 -3.97
C GLU A 436 -12.31 11.88 -2.85
N MET A 437 -11.21 11.89 -2.08
CA MET A 437 -10.96 12.87 -1.02
C MET A 437 -10.89 14.29 -1.59
N ILE A 438 -10.16 14.52 -2.68
CA ILE A 438 -10.07 15.85 -3.31
C ILE A 438 -11.42 16.26 -3.92
N ALA A 439 -12.13 15.32 -4.55
CA ALA A 439 -13.44 15.57 -5.13
C ALA A 439 -14.49 15.94 -4.08
N ARG A 440 -14.53 15.25 -2.93
CA ARG A 440 -15.50 15.54 -1.86
C ARG A 440 -15.21 16.86 -1.14
N THR A 441 -13.94 17.23 -1.00
CA THR A 441 -13.56 18.50 -0.34
C THR A 441 -13.71 19.70 -1.27
N ARG A 442 -13.66 19.49 -2.59
CA ARG A 442 -13.80 20.54 -3.62
C ARG A 442 -12.80 21.70 -3.41
N GLY A 443 -11.59 21.36 -2.98
CA GLY A 443 -10.53 22.34 -2.67
C GLY A 443 -10.77 23.17 -1.40
N ARG A 444 -11.81 22.88 -0.60
CA ARG A 444 -12.02 23.55 0.69
C ARG A 444 -11.00 23.03 1.71
N ILE A 445 -10.21 23.95 2.25
CA ILE A 445 -9.18 23.67 3.24
C ILE A 445 -9.36 24.63 4.40
N ASP A 446 -9.53 24.09 5.60
CA ASP A 446 -9.40 24.85 6.84
C ASP A 446 -7.94 24.74 7.27
N HIS A 447 -7.19 25.83 7.12
CA HIS A 447 -5.81 25.92 7.63
C HIS A 447 -5.81 26.58 9.00
N VAL A 448 -5.30 25.86 10.01
CA VAL A 448 -5.19 26.35 11.38
C VAL A 448 -3.71 26.35 11.77
N VAL A 449 -3.18 27.53 12.08
CA VAL A 449 -1.83 27.67 12.63
C VAL A 449 -1.93 27.72 14.15
N THR A 450 -1.27 26.79 14.84
CA THR A 450 -1.24 26.75 16.31
C THR A 450 0.19 26.95 16.83
N ASP A 451 0.30 27.47 18.04
CA ASP A 451 1.58 27.69 18.73
C ASP A 451 2.14 26.41 19.37
N ARG A 452 1.37 25.31 19.33
CA ARG A 452 1.67 24.03 19.96
C ARG A 452 1.05 22.87 19.21
N LEU A 453 1.56 21.67 19.52
CA LEU A 453 1.00 20.39 19.10
C LEU A 453 -0.48 20.26 19.49
N THR A 454 -1.31 19.83 18.54
CA THR A 454 -2.75 19.63 18.73
C THR A 454 -3.06 18.23 19.29
N PRO A 455 -4.18 18.07 20.02
CA PRO A 455 -4.59 16.77 20.57
C PRO A 455 -4.73 15.66 19.54
N LEU A 456 -5.28 15.93 18.34
CA LEU A 456 -5.41 14.92 17.27
C LEU A 456 -4.08 14.60 16.57
N ALA A 457 -3.14 15.54 16.51
CA ALA A 457 -1.84 15.29 15.88
C ALA A 457 -0.87 14.54 16.81
N ALA A 458 -1.03 14.67 18.14
CA ALA A 458 -0.10 14.09 19.11
C ALA A 458 0.14 12.58 18.96
N PRO A 459 -0.88 11.72 18.74
CA PRO A 459 -0.65 10.29 18.52
C PRO A 459 0.21 9.98 17.29
N LEU A 460 0.19 10.82 16.24
CA LEU A 460 0.96 10.60 15.02
C LEU A 460 2.47 10.71 15.26
N LEU A 461 2.91 11.49 16.26
CA LEU A 461 4.34 11.57 16.62
C LEU A 461 4.88 10.24 17.15
N LEU A 462 4.02 9.38 17.68
CA LEU A 462 4.35 8.07 18.23
C LEU A 462 4.24 6.94 17.20
N GLU A 463 3.78 7.23 15.97
CA GLU A 463 3.69 6.23 14.91
C GLU A 463 5.10 5.77 14.47
N PRO A 464 5.35 4.44 14.41
CA PRO A 464 6.69 3.91 14.12
C PRO A 464 7.09 4.04 12.65
N SER A 465 6.13 4.14 11.74
CA SER A 465 6.32 4.10 10.28
C SER A 465 6.72 5.45 9.67
N ARG A 466 7.78 6.07 10.21
CA ARG A 466 8.33 7.33 9.68
C ARG A 466 9.03 7.11 8.34
N VAL A 467 8.67 7.91 7.34
CA VAL A 467 9.29 7.93 6.01
C VAL A 467 10.19 9.15 5.88
N PRO A 468 11.51 8.96 5.69
CA PRO A 468 12.41 10.07 5.44
C PRO A 468 12.21 10.63 4.03
N VAL A 469 12.35 11.95 3.90
CA VAL A 469 12.41 12.62 2.59
C VAL A 469 13.88 12.88 2.27
N ALA A 470 14.31 12.43 1.09
CA ALA A 470 15.60 12.78 0.53
C ALA A 470 15.42 14.07 -0.27
N GLY A 471 16.03 15.16 0.17
CA GLY A 471 15.83 16.48 -0.42
C GLY A 471 16.78 17.53 0.15
N ARG A 472 16.56 18.78 -0.26
CA ARG A 472 17.45 19.92 0.04
C ARG A 472 17.53 20.23 1.54
N ALA A 473 16.57 19.77 2.33
CA ALA A 473 16.55 19.95 3.78
C ALA A 473 17.81 19.42 4.48
N LYS A 474 18.34 18.26 4.05
CA LYS A 474 19.55 17.67 4.64
C LYS A 474 20.79 18.51 4.32
N GLU A 475 20.91 18.97 3.09
CA GLU A 475 22.01 19.82 2.62
C GLU A 475 22.02 21.15 3.38
N ARG A 476 20.85 21.77 3.56
CA ARG A 476 20.70 23.00 4.33
C ARG A 476 21.10 22.81 5.79
N LEU A 477 20.69 21.72 6.44
CA LEU A 477 21.10 21.44 7.82
C LEU A 477 22.61 21.23 7.96
N LEU A 478 23.24 20.57 6.98
CA LEU A 478 24.70 20.42 6.96
C LEU A 478 25.39 21.77 6.77
N ALA A 479 24.89 22.62 5.88
CA ALA A 479 25.42 23.96 5.66
C ALA A 479 25.27 24.86 6.90
N GLU A 480 24.11 24.84 7.56
CA GLU A 480 23.87 25.58 8.81
C GLU A 480 24.77 25.07 9.95
N ALA A 481 24.95 23.76 10.07
CA ALA A 481 25.85 23.16 11.06
C ALA A 481 27.32 23.53 10.78
N ALA A 482 27.76 23.48 9.53
CA ALA A 482 29.09 23.90 9.12
C ALA A 482 29.33 25.38 9.45
N ALA A 483 28.37 26.27 9.11
CA ALA A 483 28.46 27.69 9.42
C ALA A 483 28.54 27.96 10.93
N ARG A 484 27.76 27.24 11.76
CA ARG A 484 27.84 27.34 13.22
C ARG A 484 29.20 26.89 13.76
N LEU A 485 29.73 25.77 13.25
CA LEU A 485 31.04 25.26 13.65
C LEU A 485 32.17 26.22 13.24
N SER A 486 32.11 26.80 12.04
CA SER A 486 33.05 27.83 11.59
C SER A 486 32.99 29.09 12.46
N ALA A 487 31.78 29.56 12.82
CA ALA A 487 31.63 30.71 13.71
C ALA A 487 32.21 30.45 15.11
N VAL A 488 32.02 29.26 15.67
CA VAL A 488 32.63 28.87 16.96
C VAL A 488 34.15 28.73 16.85
N ALA A 489 34.66 28.23 15.72
CA ALA A 489 36.11 28.12 15.48
C ALA A 489 36.78 29.49 15.31
N CYS A 490 36.11 30.46 14.68
CA CYS A 490 36.62 31.82 14.48
C CYS A 490 36.46 32.75 15.70
N LEU A 491 35.74 32.34 16.76
CA LEU A 491 35.63 33.09 18.03
C LEU A 491 36.80 32.83 19.01
N ARG A 492 37.87 32.17 18.55
CA ARG A 492 39.07 31.84 19.35
C ARG A 492 40.35 32.59 18.97
N ASP A 493 40.26 33.54 18.04
CA ASP A 493 41.28 34.58 17.82
C ASP A 493 40.78 35.91 18.39
#